data_AF-A0A109QK54-F1
#
_entry.id   AF-A0A109QK54-F1
#
_cell.length_a   1.000
_cell.length_b   1.000
_cell.length_c   1.000
_cell.angle_alpha   90.00
_cell.angle_beta   90.00
_cell.angle_gamma   90.00
#
_symmetry.space_group_name_H-M   'P 1'
#
loop_
_entity.id
_entity.type
_entity.pdbx_description
1 polymer ?
#
loop_
_entity_poly.entity_id
_entity_poly.type
_entity_poly.pdbx_seq_one_letter_code
_entity_poly.pdbx_strand_id
1 'polypeptide(L)'
;MEKGTFQIKTGFAEMFKGGVIMDVTTPEQAVIAEEAGAVAVMALERVPADIRAQGGVARMSDPKIIKEIMAAVSIPVMAKVRIGHFVEAMILEAIGVDFIDESEVLTPADEEHHIDKWKFKVPFVCGARNLGEALRRIAEGAAMIRTKGEAGTGNVVEAVRHARTMWKEIRYVQSLREDELMAYAKEIGAPYELVKWVHEHGRLPVVNFAAGGIATPADAALMMHLGMDGVFVGSGIFKSGDPKKRARAIVRAVTHYNDPEVLAEVSEDLGEPMVGINLDQLKEEERLAKRGW
;
A
#
# COMPACT_ATOMS: atom_id res chain seq x y z
N MET A 1 -15.74 17.94 12.31
CA MET A 1 -14.32 17.77 11.97
C MET A 1 -14.00 18.69 10.81
N GLU A 2 -12.97 19.51 10.94
CA GLU A 2 -12.66 20.55 9.96
C GLU A 2 -12.18 19.93 8.64
N LYS A 3 -12.87 20.21 7.54
CA LYS A 3 -12.46 19.81 6.18
C LYS A 3 -10.99 20.12 5.88
N GLY A 4 -10.42 21.13 6.54
CA GLY A 4 -9.01 21.51 6.43
C GLY A 4 -8.03 20.44 6.89
N THR A 5 -8.34 19.65 7.93
CA THR A 5 -7.40 18.61 8.41
C THR A 5 -7.34 17.42 7.45
N PHE A 6 -8.46 17.04 6.83
CA PHE A 6 -8.46 15.97 5.83
C PHE A 6 -7.74 16.39 4.55
N GLN A 7 -7.94 17.62 4.09
CA GLN A 7 -7.25 18.16 2.91
C GLN A 7 -5.73 18.21 3.10
N ILE A 8 -5.25 18.52 4.31
CA ILE A 8 -3.82 18.46 4.64
C ILE A 8 -3.31 17.02 4.55
N LYS A 9 -4.05 16.06 5.13
CA LYS A 9 -3.68 14.64 5.10
C LYS A 9 -3.61 14.08 3.68
N THR A 10 -4.62 14.35 2.86
CA THR A 10 -4.64 13.88 1.47
C THR A 10 -3.63 14.63 0.61
N GLY A 11 -3.42 15.93 0.84
CA GLY A 11 -2.37 16.73 0.18
C GLY A 11 -0.95 16.23 0.49
N PHE A 12 -0.71 15.71 1.69
CA PHE A 12 0.56 15.06 2.00
C PHE A 12 0.74 13.76 1.21
N ALA A 13 -0.32 12.94 1.09
CA ALA A 13 -0.26 11.71 0.30
C ALA A 13 -0.03 11.95 -1.20
N GLU A 14 -0.51 13.08 -1.74
CA GLU A 14 -0.27 13.50 -3.13
C GLU A 14 1.23 13.70 -3.44
N MET A 15 2.06 14.02 -2.44
CA MET A 15 3.51 14.18 -2.62
C MET A 15 4.24 12.86 -2.95
N PHE A 16 3.61 11.71 -2.71
CA PHE A 16 4.22 10.41 -2.99
C PHE A 16 4.03 9.96 -4.46
N LYS A 17 3.12 10.59 -5.22
CA LYS A 17 2.77 10.16 -6.58
C LYS A 17 3.97 10.03 -7.50
N GLY A 18 3.96 9.00 -8.34
CA GLY A 18 5.06 8.63 -9.22
C GLY A 18 6.26 8.01 -8.48
N GLY A 19 6.11 7.69 -7.20
CA GLY A 19 7.17 7.18 -6.35
C GLY A 19 7.07 5.71 -5.98
N VAL A 20 8.13 5.25 -5.31
CA VAL A 20 8.22 3.93 -4.68
C VAL A 20 8.31 4.10 -3.17
N ILE A 21 7.46 3.39 -2.43
CA ILE A 21 7.56 3.27 -0.96
C ILE A 21 8.14 1.89 -0.65
N MET A 22 9.24 1.85 0.12
CA MET A 22 9.99 0.61 0.36
C MET A 22 9.80 0.09 1.78
N ASP A 23 9.42 -1.18 1.94
CA ASP A 23 9.42 -1.82 3.26
C ASP A 23 10.86 -2.04 3.74
N VAL A 24 11.17 -1.64 4.96
CA VAL A 24 12.50 -1.75 5.57
C VAL A 24 12.40 -2.28 7.01
N THR A 25 13.39 -3.08 7.40
CA THR A 25 13.48 -3.68 8.75
C THR A 25 14.66 -3.17 9.56
N THR A 26 15.60 -2.45 8.93
CA THR A 26 16.79 -1.89 9.59
C THR A 26 17.11 -0.48 9.08
N PRO A 27 17.86 0.34 9.85
CA PRO A 27 18.35 1.63 9.40
C PRO A 27 19.15 1.56 8.09
N GLU A 28 19.97 0.52 7.90
CA GLU A 28 20.77 0.35 6.69
C GLU A 28 19.90 0.15 5.45
N GLN A 29 18.81 -0.61 5.58
CA GLN A 29 17.84 -0.77 4.50
C GLN A 29 17.12 0.54 4.17
N ALA A 30 16.82 1.35 5.20
CA ALA A 30 16.24 2.68 5.01
C ALA A 30 17.18 3.60 4.21
N VAL A 31 18.47 3.63 4.54
CA VAL A 31 19.48 4.37 3.80
C VAL A 31 19.58 3.88 2.35
N ILE A 32 19.57 2.56 2.12
CA ILE A 32 19.56 2.00 0.75
C ILE A 32 18.33 2.47 -0.04
N ALA A 33 17.15 2.49 0.60
CA ALA A 33 15.92 2.94 -0.04
C ALA A 33 15.97 4.43 -0.41
N GLU A 34 16.44 5.28 0.51
CA GLU A 34 16.62 6.71 0.26
C GLU A 34 17.64 6.97 -0.86
N GLU A 35 18.81 6.33 -0.82
CA GLU A 35 19.83 6.43 -1.87
C GLU A 35 19.35 5.91 -3.24
N ALA A 36 18.35 5.02 -3.25
CA ALA A 36 17.73 4.52 -4.47
C ALA A 36 16.68 5.47 -5.06
N GLY A 37 16.23 6.46 -4.29
CA GLY A 37 15.18 7.41 -4.68
C GLY A 37 13.77 7.00 -4.27
N ALA A 38 13.63 6.20 -3.20
CA ALA A 38 12.32 5.98 -2.58
C ALA A 38 11.71 7.31 -2.10
N VAL A 39 10.40 7.48 -2.25
CA VAL A 39 9.69 8.68 -1.77
C VAL A 39 9.33 8.61 -0.29
N ALA A 40 9.32 7.40 0.28
CA ALA A 40 9.16 7.12 1.69
C ALA A 40 9.63 5.68 2.00
N VAL A 41 9.80 5.37 3.28
CA VAL A 41 10.04 3.99 3.75
C VAL A 41 8.91 3.53 4.67
N MET A 42 8.64 2.23 4.67
CA MET A 42 7.67 1.59 5.55
C MET A 42 8.40 0.71 6.55
N ALA A 43 8.44 1.11 7.81
CA ALA A 43 9.10 0.39 8.88
C ALA A 43 8.26 -0.82 9.34
N LEU A 44 8.88 -2.00 9.37
CA LEU A 44 8.32 -3.19 10.01
C LEU A 44 9.39 -4.14 10.55
N GLU A 45 9.04 -4.95 11.54
CA GLU A 45 9.94 -5.91 12.21
C GLU A 45 10.41 -7.00 11.24
N ARG A 46 9.52 -7.43 10.34
CA ARG A 46 9.74 -8.54 9.40
C ARG A 46 9.05 -8.24 8.08
N VAL A 47 9.74 -8.42 6.96
CA VAL A 47 9.10 -8.27 5.65
C VAL A 47 8.01 -9.34 5.45
N PRO A 48 7.00 -9.11 4.59
CA PRO A 48 5.85 -10.02 4.45
C PRO A 48 6.23 -11.48 4.13
N ALA A 49 7.29 -11.72 3.35
CA ALA A 49 7.81 -13.07 3.10
C ALA A 49 8.26 -13.79 4.38
N ASP A 50 8.89 -13.08 5.32
CA ASP A 50 9.33 -13.65 6.61
C ASP A 50 8.14 -13.89 7.54
N ILE A 51 7.14 -13.00 7.52
CA ILE A 51 5.89 -13.17 8.28
C ILE A 51 5.22 -14.49 7.89
N ARG A 52 5.19 -14.82 6.58
CA ARG A 52 4.66 -16.10 6.10
C ARG A 52 5.49 -17.29 6.56
N ALA A 53 6.81 -17.23 6.40
CA ALA A 53 7.70 -18.33 6.70
C ALA A 53 7.72 -18.70 8.20
N GLN A 54 7.63 -17.70 9.07
CA GLN A 54 7.71 -17.90 10.52
C GLN A 54 6.34 -18.12 11.18
N GLY A 55 5.27 -17.64 10.55
CA GLY A 55 3.92 -17.69 11.12
C GLY A 55 3.79 -16.91 12.43
N GLY A 56 2.78 -17.30 13.22
CA GLY A 56 2.47 -16.66 14.50
C GLY A 56 1.76 -15.32 14.38
N VAL A 57 1.80 -14.54 15.45
CA VAL A 57 1.13 -13.23 15.53
C VAL A 57 2.10 -12.12 15.12
N ALA A 58 1.79 -11.43 14.03
CA ALA A 58 2.53 -10.26 13.56
C ALA A 58 1.89 -8.98 14.10
N ARG A 59 2.71 -8.08 14.68
CA ARG A 59 2.26 -6.87 15.41
C ARG A 59 2.97 -5.62 14.90
N MET A 60 2.63 -4.45 15.47
CA MET A 60 3.44 -3.24 15.33
C MET A 60 4.89 -3.51 15.73
N SER A 61 5.82 -2.85 15.05
CA SER A 61 7.26 -2.99 15.31
C SER A 61 7.68 -2.27 16.57
N ASP A 62 8.81 -2.68 17.13
CA ASP A 62 9.40 -2.01 18.30
C ASP A 62 9.59 -0.51 17.99
N PRO A 63 9.01 0.41 18.78
CA PRO A 63 9.19 1.85 18.61
C PRO A 63 10.66 2.29 18.56
N LYS A 64 11.57 1.55 19.19
CA LYS A 64 13.01 1.80 19.12
C LYS A 64 13.53 1.65 17.69
N ILE A 65 13.19 0.55 17.02
CA ILE A 65 13.61 0.28 15.63
C ILE A 65 13.04 1.36 14.70
N ILE A 66 11.79 1.75 14.90
CA ILE A 66 11.16 2.81 14.09
C ILE A 66 11.90 4.13 14.27
N LYS A 67 12.25 4.52 15.50
CA LYS A 67 13.02 5.74 15.77
C LYS A 67 14.43 5.69 15.18
N GLU A 68 15.08 4.52 15.18
CA GLU A 68 16.39 4.33 14.54
C GLU A 68 16.29 4.50 13.02
N ILE A 69 15.24 3.99 12.38
CA ILE A 69 14.96 4.21 10.95
C ILE A 69 14.69 5.69 10.68
N MET A 70 13.84 6.35 11.47
CA MET A 70 13.56 7.79 11.35
C MET A 70 14.80 8.66 11.48
N ALA A 71 15.75 8.27 12.34
CA ALA A 71 17.00 9.00 12.51
C ALA A 71 18.00 8.77 11.36
N ALA A 72 17.82 7.72 10.56
CA ALA A 72 18.76 7.32 9.51
C ALA A 72 18.47 7.94 8.15
N VAL A 73 17.25 8.43 7.90
CA VAL A 73 16.82 8.96 6.60
C VAL A 73 16.13 10.33 6.75
N SER A 74 16.09 11.09 5.66
CA SER A 74 15.38 12.38 5.57
C SER A 74 14.02 12.28 4.88
N ILE A 75 13.75 11.19 4.16
CA ILE A 75 12.44 10.92 3.56
C ILE A 75 11.41 10.46 4.60
N PRO A 76 10.10 10.64 4.33
CA PRO A 76 9.04 10.22 5.25
C PRO A 76 9.11 8.75 5.66
N VAL A 77 8.83 8.50 6.95
CA VAL A 77 8.78 7.16 7.55
C VAL A 77 7.35 6.81 7.90
N MET A 78 6.87 5.74 7.28
CA MET A 78 5.59 5.11 7.58
C MET A 78 5.81 3.90 8.50
N ALA A 79 4.77 3.48 9.23
CA ALA A 79 4.82 2.23 10.00
C ALA A 79 3.45 1.54 10.06
N LYS A 80 3.48 0.21 10.25
CA LYS A 80 2.28 -0.65 10.22
C LYS A 80 1.67 -0.84 11.61
N VAL A 81 0.33 -0.87 11.64
CA VAL A 81 -0.48 -1.32 12.79
C VAL A 81 -1.41 -2.43 12.38
N ARG A 82 -1.81 -3.24 13.35
CA ARG A 82 -2.85 -4.26 13.16
C ARG A 82 -4.20 -3.58 12.91
N ILE A 83 -5.02 -4.20 12.06
CA ILE A 83 -6.40 -3.74 11.81
C ILE A 83 -7.16 -3.65 13.13
N GLY A 84 -7.79 -2.48 13.37
CA GLY A 84 -8.54 -2.18 14.58
C GLY A 84 -7.71 -1.80 15.81
N HIS A 85 -6.38 -1.91 15.77
CA HIS A 85 -5.54 -1.69 16.95
C HIS A 85 -5.21 -0.22 17.18
N PHE A 86 -6.21 0.58 17.55
CA PHE A 86 -6.06 2.03 17.74
C PHE A 86 -4.96 2.43 18.74
N VAL A 87 -4.65 1.59 19.74
CA VAL A 87 -3.54 1.86 20.70
C VAL A 87 -2.16 1.75 20.04
N GLU A 88 -1.98 0.87 19.05
CA GLU A 88 -0.72 0.81 18.29
C GLU A 88 -0.58 2.10 17.46
N ALA A 89 -1.68 2.56 16.86
CA ALA A 89 -1.68 3.82 16.13
C ALA A 89 -1.41 5.04 17.03
N MET A 90 -1.91 5.06 18.27
CA MET A 90 -1.59 6.12 19.24
C MET A 90 -0.11 6.15 19.58
N ILE A 91 0.54 4.98 19.72
CA ILE A 91 1.98 4.88 19.96
C ILE A 91 2.75 5.40 18.75
N LEU A 92 2.37 4.99 17.54
CA LEU A 92 3.03 5.46 16.31
C LEU A 92 2.89 6.97 16.09
N GLU A 93 1.71 7.53 16.34
CA GLU A 93 1.50 8.98 16.29
C GLU A 93 2.37 9.70 17.33
N ALA A 94 2.48 9.15 18.55
CA ALA A 94 3.28 9.74 19.62
C ALA A 94 4.80 9.74 19.36
N ILE A 95 5.30 8.76 18.59
CA ILE A 95 6.72 8.74 18.18
C ILE A 95 6.97 9.56 16.91
N GLY A 96 5.92 10.08 16.27
CA GLY A 96 6.01 11.03 15.17
C GLY A 96 6.24 10.41 13.80
N VAL A 97 5.71 9.21 13.53
CA VAL A 97 5.71 8.69 12.15
C VAL A 97 4.88 9.57 11.22
N ASP A 98 5.27 9.66 9.96
CA ASP A 98 4.63 10.55 8.98
C ASP A 98 3.31 9.98 8.44
N PHE A 99 3.17 8.66 8.43
CA PHE A 99 1.99 7.95 7.94
C PHE A 99 1.83 6.60 8.66
N ILE A 100 0.59 6.18 8.90
CA ILE A 100 0.29 4.86 9.47
C ILE A 100 -0.37 3.97 8.42
N ASP A 101 0.09 2.73 8.30
CA ASP A 101 -0.56 1.70 7.48
C ASP A 101 -1.36 0.73 8.36
N GLU A 102 -2.69 0.83 8.29
CA GLU A 102 -3.57 -0.15 8.92
C GLU A 102 -3.64 -1.40 8.04
N SER A 103 -2.78 -2.37 8.37
CA SER A 103 -2.28 -3.35 7.39
C SER A 103 -2.80 -4.76 7.64
N GLU A 104 -3.40 -5.34 6.61
CA GLU A 104 -3.87 -6.73 6.53
C GLU A 104 -2.75 -7.78 6.62
N VAL A 105 -1.50 -7.35 6.38
CA VAL A 105 -0.32 -8.21 6.51
C VAL A 105 -0.04 -8.57 7.97
N LEU A 106 -0.39 -7.68 8.92
CA LEU A 106 -0.29 -7.99 10.33
C LEU A 106 -1.52 -8.80 10.78
N THR A 107 -1.44 -9.45 11.94
CA THR A 107 -2.58 -10.20 12.47
C THR A 107 -3.66 -9.22 12.93
N PRO A 108 -4.90 -9.25 12.41
CA PRO A 108 -5.96 -8.34 12.86
C PRO A 108 -6.13 -8.37 14.38
N ALA A 109 -6.39 -7.21 14.98
CA ALA A 109 -6.68 -7.10 16.41
C ALA A 109 -8.17 -6.98 16.70
N ASP A 110 -8.94 -6.45 15.74
CA ASP A 110 -10.40 -6.41 15.72
C ASP A 110 -10.86 -7.00 14.38
N GLU A 111 -11.78 -7.97 14.45
CA GLU A 111 -12.31 -8.68 13.29
C GLU A 111 -13.63 -8.10 12.76
N GLU A 112 -14.07 -6.98 13.31
CA GLU A 112 -15.31 -6.32 12.93
C GLU A 112 -15.07 -4.85 12.56
N HIS A 113 -14.14 -4.17 13.25
CA HIS A 113 -13.96 -2.72 13.15
C HIS A 113 -12.52 -2.34 12.78
N HIS A 114 -12.41 -1.49 11.77
CA HIS A 114 -11.18 -0.74 11.51
C HIS A 114 -11.06 0.45 12.47
N ILE A 115 -9.86 1.01 12.58
CA ILE A 115 -9.58 2.21 13.36
C ILE A 115 -10.42 3.39 12.83
N ASP A 116 -11.01 4.16 13.74
CA ASP A 116 -11.58 5.49 13.46
C ASP A 116 -10.43 6.50 13.25
N LYS A 117 -9.97 6.60 12.00
CA LYS A 117 -8.76 7.34 11.60
C LYS A 117 -8.98 8.86 11.67
N TRP A 118 -10.22 9.30 11.81
CA TRP A 118 -10.57 10.70 12.04
C TRP A 118 -10.10 11.24 13.39
N LYS A 119 -9.91 10.37 14.39
CA LYS A 119 -9.44 10.76 15.72
C LYS A 119 -7.95 11.09 15.80
N PHE A 120 -7.20 10.81 14.72
CA PHE A 120 -5.77 10.99 14.64
C PHE A 120 -5.42 12.24 13.83
N LYS A 121 -4.27 12.85 14.12
CA LYS A 121 -3.64 13.89 13.30
C LYS A 121 -2.78 13.27 12.20
N VAL A 122 -2.08 12.18 12.51
CA VAL A 122 -1.32 11.43 11.51
C VAL A 122 -2.26 10.83 10.44
N PRO A 123 -1.89 10.89 9.14
CA PRO A 123 -2.66 10.27 8.08
C PRO A 123 -2.50 8.75 8.02
N PHE A 124 -3.47 8.08 7.40
CA PHE A 124 -3.53 6.63 7.30
C PHE A 124 -3.63 6.14 5.85
N VAL A 125 -2.91 5.07 5.55
CA VAL A 125 -3.06 4.26 4.33
C VAL A 125 -3.74 2.95 4.69
N CYS A 126 -4.66 2.50 3.84
CA CYS A 126 -5.34 1.22 4.03
C CYS A 126 -5.30 0.39 2.73
N GLY A 127 -5.27 -0.93 2.89
CA GLY A 127 -5.42 -1.87 1.77
C GLY A 127 -6.88 -2.01 1.33
N ALA A 128 -7.12 -2.11 0.02
CA ALA A 128 -8.43 -2.43 -0.57
C ALA A 128 -8.29 -3.38 -1.76
N ARG A 129 -9.33 -4.19 -2.01
CA ARG A 129 -9.41 -5.11 -3.17
C ARG A 129 -10.35 -4.64 -4.29
N ASN A 130 -11.25 -3.73 -3.96
CA ASN A 130 -12.34 -3.23 -4.80
C ASN A 130 -12.77 -1.83 -4.33
N LEU A 131 -13.70 -1.21 -5.06
CA LEU A 131 -14.18 0.13 -4.78
C LEU A 131 -14.94 0.20 -3.45
N GLY A 132 -15.76 -0.81 -3.15
CA GLY A 132 -16.52 -0.88 -1.89
C GLY A 132 -15.61 -0.80 -0.66
N GLU A 133 -14.57 -1.64 -0.62
CA GLU A 133 -13.54 -1.61 0.43
C GLU A 133 -12.85 -0.24 0.49
N ALA A 134 -12.38 0.29 -0.64
CA ALA A 134 -11.69 1.58 -0.68
C ALA A 134 -12.55 2.70 -0.10
N LEU A 135 -13.82 2.79 -0.51
CA LEU A 135 -14.73 3.83 -0.04
C LEU A 135 -15.08 3.68 1.45
N ARG A 136 -15.18 2.46 1.98
CA ARG A 136 -15.33 2.26 3.45
C ARG A 136 -14.09 2.76 4.21
N ARG A 137 -12.88 2.41 3.75
CA ARG A 137 -11.64 2.87 4.39
C ARG A 137 -11.50 4.39 4.36
N ILE A 138 -11.86 5.03 3.25
CA ILE A 138 -11.88 6.50 3.11
C ILE A 138 -12.90 7.11 4.08
N ALA A 139 -14.08 6.50 4.22
CA ALA A 139 -15.11 6.95 5.14
C ALA A 139 -14.71 6.87 6.62
N GLU A 140 -13.86 5.90 6.96
CA GLU A 140 -13.22 5.78 8.27
C GLU A 140 -12.05 6.75 8.47
N GLY A 141 -11.65 7.50 7.43
CA GLY A 141 -10.62 8.54 7.49
C GLY A 141 -9.28 8.19 6.85
N ALA A 142 -9.19 7.14 6.02
CA ALA A 142 -7.98 6.87 5.24
C ALA A 142 -7.70 8.00 4.24
N ALA A 143 -6.47 8.51 4.26
CA ALA A 143 -6.00 9.58 3.39
C ALA A 143 -5.31 9.06 2.12
N MET A 144 -5.12 7.74 2.04
CA MET A 144 -4.46 7.03 0.96
C MET A 144 -4.97 5.58 0.91
N ILE A 145 -5.07 5.02 -0.29
CA ILE A 145 -5.41 3.61 -0.50
C ILE A 145 -4.24 2.92 -1.20
N ARG A 146 -4.09 1.63 -0.93
CA ARG A 146 -3.26 0.74 -1.74
C ARG A 146 -4.01 -0.54 -2.08
N THR A 147 -3.64 -1.23 -3.15
CA THR A 147 -4.11 -2.61 -3.34
C THR A 147 -3.59 -3.48 -2.20
N LYS A 148 -4.36 -4.50 -1.77
CA LYS A 148 -3.81 -5.51 -0.84
C LYS A 148 -2.75 -6.37 -1.52
N GLY A 149 -3.05 -6.78 -2.76
CA GLY A 149 -2.28 -7.81 -3.48
C GLY A 149 -2.17 -9.08 -2.66
N GLU A 150 -1.14 -9.90 -2.88
CA GLU A 150 -0.80 -10.99 -1.97
C GLU A 150 0.63 -10.79 -1.45
N ALA A 151 0.75 -10.03 -0.36
CA ALA A 151 2.03 -9.62 0.18
C ALA A 151 2.95 -10.83 0.47
N GLY A 152 4.24 -10.71 0.13
CA GLY A 152 5.26 -11.73 0.41
C GLY A 152 5.32 -12.91 -0.57
N THR A 153 4.46 -12.95 -1.59
CA THR A 153 4.44 -14.06 -2.58
C THR A 153 5.35 -13.83 -3.79
N GLY A 154 5.79 -12.59 -4.04
CA GLY A 154 6.48 -12.24 -5.29
C GLY A 154 5.62 -12.41 -6.55
N ASN A 155 4.30 -12.53 -6.40
CA ASN A 155 3.37 -12.71 -7.51
C ASN A 155 2.39 -11.53 -7.61
N VAL A 156 2.56 -10.72 -8.65
CA VAL A 156 1.80 -9.46 -8.87
C VAL A 156 0.33 -9.69 -9.23
N VAL A 157 -0.11 -10.92 -9.51
CA VAL A 157 -1.44 -11.22 -10.06
C VAL A 157 -2.60 -10.71 -9.20
N GLU A 158 -2.51 -10.79 -7.86
CA GLU A 158 -3.56 -10.23 -6.98
C GLU A 158 -3.57 -8.71 -7.03
N ALA A 159 -2.40 -8.05 -7.08
CA ALA A 159 -2.35 -6.59 -7.21
C ALA A 159 -2.97 -6.13 -8.54
N VAL A 160 -2.66 -6.84 -9.64
CA VAL A 160 -3.29 -6.62 -10.95
C VAL A 160 -4.80 -6.82 -10.89
N ARG A 161 -5.27 -7.89 -10.24
CA ARG A 161 -6.70 -8.16 -10.07
C ARG A 161 -7.39 -7.03 -9.32
N HIS A 162 -6.84 -6.61 -8.18
CA HIS A 162 -7.42 -5.53 -7.38
C HIS A 162 -7.43 -4.19 -8.14
N ALA A 163 -6.33 -3.82 -8.81
CA ALA A 163 -6.26 -2.60 -9.61
C ALA A 163 -7.29 -2.59 -10.75
N ARG A 164 -7.43 -3.72 -11.47
CA ARG A 164 -8.43 -3.86 -12.54
C ARG A 164 -9.85 -3.82 -12.00
N THR A 165 -10.13 -4.48 -10.88
CA THR A 165 -11.45 -4.44 -10.23
C THR A 165 -11.80 -3.01 -9.82
N MET A 166 -10.88 -2.30 -9.17
CA MET A 166 -11.05 -0.90 -8.77
C MET A 166 -11.43 -0.02 -9.96
N TRP A 167 -10.65 -0.06 -11.04
CA TRP A 167 -10.91 0.75 -12.23
C TRP A 167 -12.17 0.33 -12.99
N LYS A 168 -12.50 -0.97 -13.03
CA LYS A 168 -13.75 -1.47 -13.60
C LYS A 168 -14.95 -0.87 -12.87
N GLU A 169 -14.93 -0.91 -11.54
CA GLU A 169 -16.04 -0.43 -10.70
C GLU A 169 -16.14 1.10 -10.74
N ILE A 170 -15.02 1.83 -10.73
CA ILE A 170 -15.02 3.30 -10.92
C ILE A 170 -15.67 3.68 -12.24
N ARG A 171 -15.28 3.04 -13.35
CA ARG A 171 -15.87 3.30 -14.67
C ARG A 171 -17.35 2.91 -14.74
N TYR A 172 -17.73 1.84 -14.05
CA TYR A 172 -19.12 1.44 -13.95
C TYR A 172 -19.95 2.49 -13.22
N VAL A 173 -19.52 2.93 -12.04
CA VAL A 173 -20.17 4.01 -11.27
C VAL A 173 -20.30 5.30 -12.10
N GLN A 174 -19.26 5.66 -12.83
CA GLN A 174 -19.28 6.84 -13.72
C GLN A 174 -20.30 6.73 -14.86
N SER A 175 -20.64 5.50 -15.28
CA SER A 175 -21.61 5.25 -16.35
C SER A 175 -23.06 5.17 -15.88
N LEU A 176 -23.30 5.00 -14.58
CA LEU A 176 -24.64 4.91 -14.01
C LEU A 176 -25.38 6.25 -14.13
N ARG A 177 -26.71 6.20 -14.17
CA ARG A 177 -27.52 7.40 -13.95
C ARG A 177 -27.54 7.76 -12.46
N GLU A 178 -27.74 9.04 -12.15
CA GLU A 178 -27.75 9.50 -10.75
C GLU A 178 -28.79 8.77 -9.87
N ASP A 179 -29.93 8.37 -10.45
CA ASP A 179 -31.01 7.64 -9.77
C ASP A 179 -30.64 6.18 -9.43
N GLU A 180 -29.61 5.62 -10.06
CA GLU A 180 -29.12 4.25 -9.83
C GLU A 180 -28.04 4.19 -8.72
N LEU A 181 -27.41 5.33 -8.40
CA LEU A 181 -26.25 5.41 -7.49
C LEU A 181 -26.56 4.91 -6.07
N MET A 182 -27.78 5.16 -5.56
CA MET A 182 -28.17 4.71 -4.21
C MET A 182 -28.27 3.19 -4.13
N ALA A 183 -28.82 2.56 -5.18
CA ALA A 183 -28.92 1.11 -5.25
C ALA A 183 -27.53 0.47 -5.32
N TYR A 184 -26.65 1.04 -6.15
CA TYR A 184 -25.29 0.53 -6.27
C TYR A 184 -24.45 0.75 -5.00
N ALA A 185 -24.57 1.90 -4.34
CA ALA A 185 -23.90 2.17 -3.06
C ALA A 185 -24.27 1.12 -1.99
N LYS A 186 -25.55 0.73 -1.94
CA LYS A 186 -26.02 -0.38 -1.08
C LYS A 186 -25.40 -1.72 -1.48
N GLU A 187 -25.33 -2.02 -2.78
CA GLU A 187 -24.77 -3.28 -3.30
C GLU A 187 -23.31 -3.48 -2.91
N ILE A 188 -22.47 -2.45 -3.08
CA ILE A 188 -21.04 -2.55 -2.78
C ILE A 188 -20.71 -2.26 -1.30
N GLY A 189 -21.73 -1.93 -0.49
CA GLY A 189 -21.57 -1.57 0.91
C GLY A 189 -20.69 -0.34 1.11
N ALA A 190 -20.90 0.72 0.31
CA ALA A 190 -20.12 1.95 0.36
C ALA A 190 -21.02 3.16 0.72
N PRO A 191 -20.46 4.22 1.34
CA PRO A 191 -21.22 5.43 1.61
C PRO A 191 -21.66 6.13 0.32
N TYR A 192 -22.95 6.45 0.23
CA TYR A 192 -23.55 7.08 -0.95
C TYR A 192 -22.81 8.35 -1.40
N GLU A 193 -22.46 9.24 -0.46
CA GLU A 193 -21.77 10.50 -0.78
C GLU A 193 -20.42 10.27 -1.48
N LEU A 194 -19.69 9.21 -1.10
CA LEU A 194 -18.43 8.86 -1.75
C LEU A 194 -18.65 8.20 -3.10
N VAL A 195 -19.69 7.38 -3.25
CA VAL A 195 -20.08 6.80 -4.55
C VAL A 195 -20.46 7.92 -5.53
N LYS A 196 -21.25 8.90 -5.07
CA LYS A 196 -21.59 10.09 -5.84
C LYS A 196 -20.35 10.91 -6.21
N TRP A 197 -19.41 11.10 -5.29
CA TRP A 197 -18.15 11.77 -5.59
C TRP A 197 -17.37 11.03 -6.70
N VAL A 198 -17.27 9.70 -6.63
CA VAL A 198 -16.62 8.89 -7.66
C VAL A 198 -17.34 8.98 -9.00
N HIS A 199 -18.68 8.99 -9.01
CA HIS A 199 -19.49 9.18 -10.21
C HIS A 199 -19.14 10.50 -10.92
N GLU A 200 -19.07 11.60 -10.17
CA GLU A 200 -18.78 12.93 -10.70
C GLU A 200 -17.32 13.08 -11.18
N HIS A 201 -16.36 12.43 -10.52
CA HIS A 201 -14.93 12.70 -10.73
C HIS A 201 -14.18 11.59 -11.49
N GLY A 202 -14.76 10.39 -11.64
CA GLY A 202 -14.15 9.27 -12.38
C GLY A 202 -12.88 8.69 -11.76
N ARG A 203 -12.66 8.88 -10.46
CA ARG A 203 -11.48 8.41 -9.71
C ARG A 203 -11.79 8.29 -8.21
N LEU A 204 -10.82 7.83 -7.41
CA LEU A 204 -10.89 7.90 -5.96
C LEU A 204 -10.56 9.32 -5.45
N PRO A 205 -11.13 9.74 -4.29
CA PRO A 205 -10.85 11.05 -3.68
C PRO A 205 -9.49 11.15 -2.99
N VAL A 206 -8.72 10.06 -2.99
CA VAL A 206 -7.38 9.94 -2.39
C VAL A 206 -6.46 9.19 -3.36
N VAL A 207 -5.15 9.27 -3.13
CA VAL A 207 -4.16 8.55 -3.94
C VAL A 207 -4.29 7.04 -3.78
N ASN A 208 -4.02 6.29 -4.86
CA ASN A 208 -4.18 4.84 -4.91
C ASN A 208 -2.92 4.15 -5.44
N PHE A 209 -2.20 3.47 -4.55
CA PHE A 209 -0.95 2.80 -4.88
C PHE A 209 -1.13 1.30 -5.14
N ALA A 210 -0.24 0.72 -5.94
CA ALA A 210 -0.13 -0.73 -6.01
C ALA A 210 0.71 -1.28 -4.88
N ALA A 211 0.29 -2.38 -4.28
CA ALA A 211 1.07 -3.15 -3.32
C ALA A 211 0.76 -4.64 -3.41
N GLY A 212 1.75 -5.45 -3.01
CA GLY A 212 1.66 -6.90 -2.90
C GLY A 212 2.13 -7.63 -4.16
N GLY A 213 3.25 -8.35 -4.05
CA GLY A 213 3.73 -9.26 -5.11
C GLY A 213 4.59 -8.61 -6.20
N ILE A 214 4.86 -7.31 -6.13
CA ILE A 214 5.81 -6.62 -7.03
C ILE A 214 7.23 -7.11 -6.71
N ALA A 215 7.92 -7.71 -7.68
CA ALA A 215 9.25 -8.28 -7.49
C ALA A 215 10.29 -7.79 -8.51
N THR A 216 9.84 -7.19 -9.62
CA THR A 216 10.69 -6.76 -10.74
C THR A 216 10.37 -5.34 -11.20
N PRO A 217 11.28 -4.70 -11.97
CA PRO A 217 10.98 -3.41 -12.61
C PRO A 217 9.77 -3.47 -13.55
N ALA A 218 9.61 -4.59 -14.28
CA ALA A 218 8.47 -4.81 -15.16
C ALA A 218 7.14 -4.89 -14.40
N ASP A 219 7.10 -5.53 -13.22
CA ASP A 219 5.90 -5.54 -12.37
C ASP A 219 5.53 -4.13 -11.93
N ALA A 220 6.52 -3.33 -11.52
CA ALA A 220 6.29 -1.97 -11.07
C ALA A 220 5.74 -1.10 -12.22
N ALA A 221 6.35 -1.17 -13.40
CA ALA A 221 5.90 -0.47 -14.60
C ALA A 221 4.50 -0.92 -15.05
N LEU A 222 4.20 -2.23 -14.98
CA LEU A 222 2.87 -2.76 -15.25
C LEU A 222 1.82 -2.10 -14.35
N MET A 223 2.09 -1.97 -13.05
CA MET A 223 1.14 -1.33 -12.13
C MET A 223 0.93 0.15 -12.47
N MET A 224 1.98 0.87 -12.89
CA MET A 224 1.84 2.26 -13.36
C MET A 224 0.99 2.34 -14.63
N HIS A 225 1.19 1.44 -15.60
CA HIS A 225 0.34 1.33 -16.79
C HIS A 225 -1.14 1.02 -16.50
N LEU A 226 -1.41 0.35 -15.37
CA LEU A 226 -2.78 0.10 -14.90
C LEU A 226 -3.41 1.33 -14.22
N GLY A 227 -2.75 2.48 -14.22
CA GLY A 227 -3.27 3.74 -13.69
C GLY A 227 -3.14 3.86 -12.18
N MET A 228 -2.15 3.20 -11.58
CA MET A 228 -1.84 3.35 -10.16
C MET A 228 -0.94 4.57 -9.96
N ASP A 229 -1.10 5.25 -8.81
CA ASP A 229 -0.40 6.50 -8.52
C ASP A 229 1.07 6.30 -8.09
N GLY A 230 1.47 5.06 -7.80
CA GLY A 230 2.79 4.68 -7.32
C GLY A 230 2.77 3.23 -6.82
N VAL A 231 3.88 2.76 -6.26
CA VAL A 231 4.02 1.36 -5.83
C VAL A 231 4.64 1.22 -4.43
N PHE A 232 4.20 0.21 -3.69
CA PHE A 232 4.87 -0.31 -2.49
C PHE A 232 5.62 -1.58 -2.84
N VAL A 233 6.89 -1.66 -2.41
CA VAL A 233 7.70 -2.87 -2.60
C VAL A 233 8.48 -3.18 -1.34
N GLY A 234 8.34 -4.41 -0.84
CA GLY A 234 9.10 -4.89 0.30
C GLY A 234 9.98 -6.08 -0.04
N SER A 235 9.42 -7.28 0.08
CA SER A 235 10.14 -8.54 -0.17
C SER A 235 10.81 -8.60 -1.55
N GLY A 236 10.24 -7.94 -2.57
CA GLY A 236 10.82 -7.88 -3.91
C GLY A 236 12.23 -7.30 -3.96
N ILE A 237 12.59 -6.41 -3.02
CA ILE A 237 13.91 -5.75 -2.96
C ILE A 237 14.83 -6.48 -1.98
N PHE A 238 14.46 -6.55 -0.70
CA PHE A 238 15.38 -7.00 0.36
C PHE A 238 15.45 -8.52 0.54
N LYS A 239 14.70 -9.29 -0.26
CA LYS A 239 14.87 -10.75 -0.41
C LYS A 239 15.44 -11.16 -1.77
N SER A 240 16.10 -10.23 -2.46
CA SER A 240 16.81 -10.47 -3.73
C SER A 240 18.33 -10.49 -3.54
N GLY A 241 19.06 -10.92 -4.57
CA GLY A 241 20.52 -11.03 -4.55
C GLY A 241 21.28 -9.69 -4.47
N ASP A 242 20.75 -8.61 -5.05
CA ASP A 242 21.32 -7.25 -4.94
C ASP A 242 20.21 -6.22 -4.65
N PRO A 243 19.88 -5.99 -3.38
CA PRO A 243 18.83 -5.05 -2.98
C PRO A 243 19.09 -3.62 -3.46
N LYS A 244 20.34 -3.16 -3.48
CA LYS A 244 20.68 -1.77 -3.85
C LYS A 244 20.45 -1.53 -5.34
N LYS A 245 20.92 -2.44 -6.18
CA LYS A 245 20.69 -2.35 -7.63
C LYS A 245 19.21 -2.50 -7.96
N ARG A 246 18.52 -3.46 -7.32
CA ARG A 246 17.09 -3.69 -7.55
C ARG A 246 16.20 -2.52 -7.10
N ALA A 247 16.49 -1.91 -5.96
CA ALA A 247 15.78 -0.72 -5.48
C ALA A 247 15.86 0.41 -6.52
N ARG A 248 17.06 0.72 -7.03
CA ARG A 248 17.28 1.73 -8.06
C ARG A 248 16.54 1.40 -9.36
N ALA A 249 16.57 0.14 -9.77
CA ALA A 249 15.90 -0.31 -10.98
C ALA A 249 14.38 -0.13 -10.90
N ILE A 250 13.76 -0.47 -9.76
CA ILE A 250 12.33 -0.30 -9.53
C ILE A 250 11.95 1.19 -9.51
N VAL A 251 12.73 2.05 -8.85
CA VAL A 251 12.50 3.51 -8.84
C VAL A 251 12.56 4.09 -10.25
N ARG A 252 13.59 3.73 -11.03
CA ARG A 252 13.70 4.15 -12.43
C ARG A 252 12.54 3.62 -13.27
N ALA A 253 12.12 2.38 -13.07
CA ALA A 253 11.00 1.81 -13.82
C ALA A 253 9.66 2.47 -13.50
N VAL A 254 9.41 2.89 -12.27
CA VAL A 254 8.21 3.68 -11.93
C VAL A 254 8.26 5.06 -12.57
N THR A 255 9.42 5.70 -12.58
CA THR A 255 9.60 7.03 -13.18
C THR A 255 9.45 6.99 -14.70
N HIS A 256 10.01 5.97 -15.34
CA HIS A 256 10.09 5.80 -16.79
C HIS A 256 9.19 4.67 -17.30
N TYR A 257 8.04 4.43 -16.66
CA TYR A 257 7.21 3.25 -16.93
C TYR A 257 6.70 3.18 -18.38
N ASN A 258 6.64 4.30 -19.09
CA ASN A 258 6.24 4.36 -20.51
C ASN A 258 7.42 4.28 -21.50
N ASP A 259 8.64 4.05 -21.04
CA ASP A 259 9.86 3.98 -21.88
C ASP A 259 10.42 2.54 -21.90
N PRO A 260 10.10 1.73 -22.93
CA PRO A 260 10.55 0.34 -23.01
C PRO A 260 12.06 0.18 -23.06
N GLU A 261 12.80 1.16 -23.57
CA GLU A 261 14.26 1.10 -23.66
C GLU A 261 14.88 1.24 -22.26
N VAL A 262 14.40 2.22 -21.47
CA VAL A 262 14.81 2.35 -20.06
C VAL A 262 14.39 1.12 -19.26
N LEU A 263 13.18 0.59 -19.47
CA LEU A 263 12.72 -0.62 -18.77
C LEU A 263 13.58 -1.84 -19.06
N ALA A 264 14.03 -2.01 -20.31
CA ALA A 264 14.97 -3.05 -20.68
C ALA A 264 16.32 -2.85 -19.96
N GLU A 265 16.91 -1.65 -20.07
CA GLU A 265 18.20 -1.30 -19.44
C GLU A 265 18.21 -1.57 -17.93
N VAL A 266 17.19 -1.10 -17.20
CA VAL A 266 17.16 -1.25 -15.74
C VAL A 266 16.84 -2.68 -15.29
N SER A 267 16.39 -3.55 -16.19
CA SER A 267 16.09 -4.95 -15.87
C SER A 267 17.30 -5.87 -15.99
N GLU A 268 18.45 -5.37 -16.47
CA GLU A 268 19.66 -6.16 -16.69
C GLU A 268 20.44 -6.41 -15.39
N ASP A 269 20.91 -7.66 -15.24
CA ASP A 269 21.84 -8.09 -14.19
C ASP A 269 21.40 -7.74 -12.75
N LEU A 270 20.12 -7.88 -12.43
CA LEU A 270 19.53 -7.57 -11.11
C LEU A 270 19.79 -8.62 -10.01
N GLY A 271 20.61 -9.63 -10.31
CA GLY A 271 20.80 -10.79 -9.46
C GLY A 271 19.54 -11.65 -9.31
N GLU A 272 19.63 -12.64 -8.42
CA GLU A 272 18.52 -13.56 -8.17
C GLU A 272 17.27 -12.82 -7.66
N PRO A 273 16.09 -13.06 -8.25
CA PRO A 273 14.84 -12.53 -7.73
C PRO A 273 14.48 -13.20 -6.40
N MET A 274 13.56 -12.58 -5.65
CA MET A 274 12.99 -13.25 -4.49
C MET A 274 12.32 -14.58 -4.90
N VAL A 275 12.40 -15.58 -4.03
CA VAL A 275 11.68 -16.84 -4.25
C VAL A 275 10.17 -16.56 -4.12
N GLY A 276 9.44 -16.83 -5.21
CA GLY A 276 8.00 -16.65 -5.25
C GLY A 276 7.22 -17.82 -4.65
N ILE A 277 5.97 -17.56 -4.26
CA ILE A 277 5.01 -18.58 -3.82
C ILE A 277 3.83 -18.55 -4.79
N ASN A 278 3.50 -19.70 -5.39
CA ASN A 278 2.32 -19.78 -6.24
C ASN A 278 1.04 -19.80 -5.39
N LEU A 279 0.00 -19.09 -5.85
CA LEU A 279 -1.22 -18.87 -5.07
C LEU A 279 -2.12 -20.11 -4.95
N ASP A 280 -1.97 -21.07 -5.85
CA ASP A 280 -2.63 -22.38 -5.81
C ASP A 280 -2.06 -23.28 -4.70
N GLN A 281 -0.84 -22.99 -4.24
CA GLN A 281 -0.21 -23.68 -3.12
C GLN A 281 -0.61 -23.09 -1.76
N LEU A 282 -1.18 -21.88 -1.73
CA LEU A 282 -1.66 -21.23 -0.52
C LEU A 282 -3.11 -21.62 -0.24
N LYS A 283 -3.35 -22.16 0.96
CA LYS A 283 -4.70 -22.36 1.48
C LYS A 283 -5.42 -21.03 1.63
N GLU A 284 -6.74 -21.08 1.69
CA GLU A 284 -7.56 -19.88 1.80
C GLU A 284 -7.25 -19.09 3.08
N GLU A 285 -7.04 -19.78 4.21
CA GLU A 285 -6.65 -19.16 5.48
C GLU A 285 -5.27 -18.48 5.48
N GLU A 286 -4.40 -18.84 4.52
CA GLU A 286 -3.04 -18.29 4.38
C GLU A 286 -3.02 -17.02 3.51
N ARG A 287 -4.15 -16.66 2.89
CA ARG A 287 -4.27 -15.47 2.03
C ARG A 287 -4.49 -14.22 2.88
N LEU A 288 -3.46 -13.39 2.93
CA LEU A 288 -3.47 -12.12 3.67
C LEU A 288 -4.44 -11.12 3.03
N ALA A 289 -4.60 -11.17 1.70
CA ALA A 289 -5.49 -10.27 0.96
C ALA A 289 -6.94 -10.33 1.45
N LYS A 290 -7.39 -11.46 2.00
CA LYS A 290 -8.77 -11.67 2.44
C LYS A 290 -9.10 -11.04 3.79
N ARG A 291 -8.10 -10.62 4.57
CA ARG A 291 -8.27 -9.96 5.87
C ARG A 291 -8.73 -8.49 5.67
N GLY A 292 -9.44 -7.92 6.64
CA GLY A 292 -9.85 -6.49 6.63
C GLY A 292 -10.91 -6.14 5.58
N TRP A 293 -11.97 -6.95 5.54
CA TRP A 293 -13.19 -6.95 4.70
C TRP A 293 -13.75 -5.60 4.19
#